data_AF-A0A947IAT1-F1
#
_entry.id   AF-A0A947IAT1-F1
#
_cell.length_a   1.000
_cell.length_b   1.000
_cell.length_c   1.000
_cell.angle_alpha   90.00
_cell.angle_beta   90.00
_cell.angle_gamma   90.00
#
_symmetry.space_group_name_H-M   'P 1'
#
loop_
_entity.id
_entity.type
_entity.pdbx_description
1 polymer ?
#
loop_
_entity_poly.entity_id
_entity_poly.type
_entity_poly.pdbx_seq_one_letter_code
_entity_poly.pdbx_strand_id
1 'polypeptide(L)'
;ITACVKDRKRELTSSIREDSYELERLSLQMMQLARKLETDRQVLKMFERAPDWIKARATRIFVDLMKLVPGTYTSFRIEDTSVIGVTHPIDIEHDGCTYHFNAYEVEADLCQGKVRISGGTESNGYIHPHVTDESTNICWGNIGHLVQRLVGELDLFPLFQLVHQFLTTYNEADPYQRIEKWDPNWIDEEEEEEPYCSWCDDYGHEICDCDQCWWCEHCQQYDDHDEENCPNRPKEEESEEAHAVAEEQAA
;
A
#
# COMPACT_ATOMS: atom_id res chain seq x y z
N ILE A 1 -21.97 -33.41 59.10
CA ILE A 1 -22.04 -33.77 57.66
C ILE A 1 -21.85 -32.54 56.77
N THR A 2 -22.64 -31.48 56.94
CA THR A 2 -22.56 -30.24 56.13
C THR A 2 -21.22 -29.49 56.18
N ALA A 3 -20.51 -29.49 57.32
CA ALA A 3 -19.17 -28.89 57.42
C ALA A 3 -18.12 -29.66 56.60
N CYS A 4 -18.07 -30.99 56.75
CA CYS A 4 -17.17 -31.87 56.00
C CYS A 4 -17.37 -31.76 54.47
N VAL A 5 -18.62 -31.62 54.01
CA VAL A 5 -18.91 -31.40 52.58
C VAL A 5 -18.40 -30.05 52.08
N LYS A 6 -18.47 -28.99 52.91
CA LYS A 6 -17.95 -27.65 52.56
C LYS A 6 -16.43 -27.65 52.49
N ASP A 7 -15.76 -28.30 53.44
CA ASP A 7 -14.30 -28.41 53.45
C ASP A 7 -13.81 -29.19 52.23
N ARG A 8 -14.44 -30.33 51.93
CA ARG A 8 -14.12 -31.11 50.73
C ARG A 8 -14.37 -30.35 49.43
N LYS A 9 -15.45 -29.56 49.35
CA LYS A 9 -15.71 -28.67 48.22
C LYS A 9 -14.62 -27.62 48.06
N ARG A 10 -14.15 -27.03 49.15
CA ARG A 10 -13.07 -26.03 49.14
C ARG A 10 -11.74 -26.64 48.68
N GLU A 11 -11.40 -27.82 49.20
CA GLU A 11 -10.20 -28.57 48.76
C GLU A 11 -10.24 -28.86 47.26
N LEU A 12 -11.35 -29.42 46.76
CA LEU A 12 -11.51 -29.71 45.34
C LEU A 12 -11.44 -28.44 44.48
N THR A 13 -12.00 -27.32 44.95
CA THR A 13 -11.93 -26.04 44.23
C THR A 13 -10.49 -25.50 44.17
N SER A 14 -9.71 -25.66 45.25
CA SER A 14 -8.29 -25.29 45.25
C SER A 14 -7.49 -26.17 44.30
N SER A 15 -7.69 -27.50 44.37
CA SER A 15 -7.03 -28.47 43.50
C SER A 15 -7.32 -28.18 42.03
N ILE A 16 -8.59 -27.98 41.65
CA ILE A 16 -8.96 -27.65 40.26
C ILE A 16 -8.27 -26.38 39.79
N ARG A 17 -8.18 -25.36 40.66
CA ARG A 17 -7.51 -24.11 40.33
C ARG A 17 -6.01 -24.30 40.11
N GLU A 18 -5.35 -25.05 40.99
CA GLU A 18 -3.92 -25.40 40.84
C GLU A 18 -3.67 -26.21 39.56
N ASP A 19 -4.49 -27.23 39.31
CA ASP A 19 -4.42 -28.05 38.10
C ASP A 19 -4.66 -27.22 36.83
N SER A 20 -5.55 -26.21 36.87
CA SER A 20 -5.80 -25.31 35.74
C SER A 20 -4.57 -24.46 35.40
N TYR A 21 -3.88 -23.91 36.41
CA TYR A 21 -2.65 -23.15 36.20
C TYR A 21 -1.52 -24.04 35.66
N GLU A 22 -1.42 -25.28 36.14
CA GLU A 22 -0.44 -26.23 35.63
C GLU A 22 -0.71 -26.63 34.17
N LEU A 23 -1.99 -26.81 33.79
CA LEU A 23 -2.38 -27.03 32.40
C LEU A 23 -2.03 -25.83 31.50
N GLU A 24 -2.29 -24.60 31.95
CA GLU A 24 -1.92 -23.39 31.20
C GLU A 24 -0.40 -23.33 30.98
N ARG A 25 0.39 -23.57 32.04
CA ARG A 25 1.86 -23.61 31.99
C ARG A 25 2.37 -24.66 31.01
N LEU A 26 1.85 -25.89 31.08
CA LEU A 26 2.19 -26.97 30.16
C LEU A 26 1.79 -26.65 28.72
N SER A 27 0.65 -25.97 28.50
CA SER A 27 0.23 -25.55 27.17
C SER A 27 1.21 -24.55 26.54
N LEU A 28 1.70 -23.59 27.32
CA LEU A 28 2.70 -22.62 26.88
C LEU A 28 4.03 -23.32 26.53
N GLN A 29 4.46 -24.27 27.36
CA GLN A 29 5.64 -25.09 27.09
C GLN A 29 5.45 -25.92 25.82
N MET A 30 4.27 -26.53 25.62
CA MET A 30 3.96 -27.29 24.42
C MET A 30 4.00 -26.41 23.17
N MET A 31 3.45 -25.19 23.22
CA MET A 31 3.54 -24.23 22.13
C MET A 31 4.98 -23.78 21.84
N GLN A 32 5.80 -23.58 22.88
CA GLN A 32 7.23 -23.27 22.71
C GLN A 32 8.00 -24.44 22.07
N LEU A 33 7.77 -25.67 22.53
CA LEU A 33 8.40 -26.87 21.98
C LEU A 33 7.93 -27.16 20.56
N ALA A 34 6.64 -26.97 20.25
CA ALA A 34 6.10 -27.14 18.90
C ALA A 34 6.74 -26.16 17.92
N ARG A 35 6.89 -24.89 18.31
CA ARG A 35 7.61 -23.88 17.52
C ARG A 35 9.05 -24.29 17.29
N LYS A 36 9.77 -24.64 18.37
CA LYS A 36 11.16 -25.11 18.28
C LYS A 36 11.29 -26.32 17.35
N LEU A 37 10.39 -27.29 17.45
CA LEU A 37 10.42 -28.49 16.63
C LEU A 37 10.21 -28.16 15.14
N GLU A 38 9.36 -27.20 14.83
CA GLU A 38 9.18 -26.72 13.46
C GLU A 38 10.43 -25.98 12.95
N THR A 39 11.02 -25.13 13.77
CA THR A 39 12.33 -24.49 13.51
C THR A 39 13.41 -25.55 13.23
N ASP A 40 13.52 -26.57 14.08
CA ASP A 40 14.49 -27.65 13.94
C ASP A 40 14.26 -28.47 12.65
N ARG A 41 13.00 -28.70 12.26
CA ARG A 41 12.66 -29.37 10.99
C ARG A 41 13.06 -28.56 9.76
N GLN A 42 12.81 -27.25 9.77
CA GLN A 42 13.21 -26.37 8.67
C GLN A 42 14.72 -26.35 8.52
N VAL A 43 15.44 -26.23 9.64
CA VAL A 43 16.90 -26.31 9.69
C VAL A 43 17.39 -27.64 9.13
N LEU A 44 16.80 -28.77 9.53
CA LEU A 44 17.18 -30.10 9.03
C LEU A 44 16.99 -30.23 7.52
N LYS A 45 15.87 -29.74 6.96
CA LYS A 45 15.66 -29.70 5.50
C LYS A 45 16.74 -28.88 4.77
N MET A 46 17.23 -27.80 5.37
CA MET A 46 18.34 -27.02 4.81
C MET A 46 19.66 -27.82 4.81
N PHE A 47 19.89 -28.63 5.84
CA PHE A 47 21.11 -29.44 6.00
C PHE A 47 21.25 -30.56 4.96
N GLU A 48 20.13 -31.08 4.44
CA GLU A 48 20.12 -32.24 3.54
C GLU A 48 20.59 -31.92 2.11
N ARG A 49 20.74 -30.63 1.73
CA ARG A 49 21.02 -30.23 0.32
C ARG A 49 22.24 -29.33 0.08
N ALA A 50 22.92 -28.82 1.11
CA ALA A 50 23.98 -27.81 0.94
C ALA A 50 25.43 -28.31 1.19
N PRO A 51 26.48 -27.63 0.66
CA PRO A 51 27.88 -27.78 1.08
C PRO A 51 28.15 -27.30 2.52
N ASP A 52 29.17 -27.84 3.20
CA ASP A 52 29.39 -27.62 4.64
C ASP A 52 29.67 -26.17 5.09
N TRP A 53 30.30 -25.36 4.25
CA TRP A 53 30.52 -23.94 4.55
C TRP A 53 29.24 -23.10 4.39
N ILE A 54 28.32 -23.52 3.50
CA ILE A 54 27.00 -22.91 3.33
C ILE A 54 26.13 -23.26 4.54
N LYS A 55 26.22 -24.49 5.07
CA LYS A 55 25.49 -24.92 6.27
C LYS A 55 25.76 -24.05 7.50
N ALA A 56 27.03 -23.77 7.79
CA ALA A 56 27.40 -22.95 8.95
C ALA A 56 26.92 -21.49 8.82
N ARG A 57 27.06 -20.89 7.62
CA ARG A 57 26.58 -19.53 7.35
C ARG A 57 25.05 -19.45 7.34
N ALA A 58 24.38 -20.42 6.72
CA ALA A 58 22.92 -20.51 6.67
C ALA A 58 22.31 -20.71 8.06
N THR A 59 22.95 -21.49 8.94
CA THR A 59 22.50 -21.65 10.33
C THR A 59 22.53 -20.32 11.08
N ARG A 60 23.61 -19.55 10.93
CA ARG A 60 23.72 -18.23 11.59
C ARG A 60 22.69 -17.25 11.06
N ILE A 61 22.56 -17.15 9.73
CA ILE A 61 21.56 -16.32 9.06
C ILE A 61 20.16 -16.67 9.56
N PHE A 62 19.82 -17.96 9.60
CA PHE A 62 18.51 -18.41 10.04
C PHE A 62 18.25 -18.08 11.51
N VAL A 63 19.22 -18.30 12.41
CA VAL A 63 19.11 -17.91 13.83
C VAL A 63 18.89 -16.40 13.98
N ASP A 64 19.58 -15.59 13.18
CA ASP A 64 19.39 -14.15 13.19
C ASP A 64 17.99 -13.76 12.70
N LEU A 65 17.51 -14.33 11.58
CA LEU A 65 16.15 -14.11 11.07
C LEU A 65 15.06 -14.53 12.06
N MET A 66 15.26 -15.63 12.79
CA MET A 66 14.31 -16.08 13.82
C MET A 66 14.13 -15.09 14.97
N LYS A 67 15.04 -14.12 15.16
CA LYS A 67 14.83 -13.02 16.12
C LYS A 67 13.73 -12.05 15.68
N LEU A 68 13.38 -12.03 14.40
CA LEU A 68 12.28 -11.25 13.84
C LEU A 68 10.92 -11.95 14.02
N VAL A 69 10.92 -13.23 14.41
CA VAL A 69 9.72 -14.04 14.64
C VAL A 69 9.44 -14.19 16.14
N PRO A 70 8.19 -14.03 16.61
CA PRO A 70 7.00 -13.68 15.86
C PRO A 70 6.74 -12.16 15.80
N GLY A 71 7.76 -11.32 16.04
CA GLY A 71 7.58 -9.87 16.23
C GLY A 71 7.11 -9.17 14.96
N THR A 72 7.98 -9.11 13.95
CA THR A 72 7.70 -8.43 12.66
C THR A 72 7.26 -9.42 11.58
N TYR A 73 7.74 -10.65 11.64
CA TYR A 73 7.40 -11.72 10.69
C TYR A 73 6.68 -12.86 11.40
N THR A 74 5.72 -13.48 10.69
CA THR A 74 5.05 -14.71 11.12
C THR A 74 5.96 -15.92 10.96
N SER A 75 6.73 -15.96 9.86
CA SER A 75 7.60 -17.09 9.53
C SER A 75 8.68 -16.70 8.51
N PHE A 76 9.74 -17.50 8.47
CA PHE A 76 10.68 -17.53 7.36
C PHE A 76 10.79 -18.94 6.82
N ARG A 77 11.06 -19.04 5.53
CA ARG A 77 11.46 -20.26 4.85
C ARG A 77 12.64 -19.98 3.93
N ILE A 78 13.49 -20.98 3.74
CA ILE A 78 14.64 -20.90 2.86
C ILE A 78 14.40 -21.93 1.76
N GLU A 79 14.33 -21.42 0.53
CA GLU A 79 14.18 -22.20 -0.69
C GLU A 79 15.50 -22.07 -1.46
N ASP A 80 15.82 -23.06 -2.31
CA ASP A 80 17.15 -23.29 -2.92
C ASP A 80 18.08 -22.06 -3.05
N THR A 81 17.58 -20.98 -3.67
CA THR A 81 18.32 -19.72 -3.90
C THR A 81 17.66 -18.48 -3.28
N SER A 82 16.62 -18.63 -2.46
CA SER A 82 15.90 -17.50 -1.88
C SER A 82 15.54 -17.68 -0.42
N VAL A 83 15.43 -16.56 0.28
CA VAL A 83 14.89 -16.51 1.65
C VAL A 83 13.58 -15.76 1.60
N ILE A 84 12.53 -16.38 2.11
CA ILE A 84 11.18 -15.84 2.04
C ILE A 84 10.67 -15.62 3.46
N GLY A 85 10.30 -14.38 3.77
CA GLY A 85 9.68 -13.97 5.03
C GLY A 85 8.23 -13.56 4.82
N VAL A 86 7.32 -14.04 5.67
CA VAL A 86 5.91 -13.62 5.64
C VAL A 86 5.64 -12.68 6.81
N THR A 87 5.14 -11.48 6.55
CA THR A 87 4.84 -10.49 7.61
C THR A 87 3.56 -10.87 8.35
N HIS A 88 3.27 -10.18 9.46
CA HIS A 88 1.88 -10.06 9.93
C HIS A 88 1.11 -9.10 9.01
N PRO A 89 -0.23 -9.03 9.10
CA PRO A 89 -0.97 -7.88 8.60
C PRO A 89 -0.34 -6.57 9.11
N ILE A 90 -0.32 -5.55 8.27
CA ILE A 90 0.36 -4.28 8.52
C ILE A 90 -0.67 -3.16 8.56
N ASP A 91 -0.51 -2.27 9.52
CA ASP A 91 -1.27 -1.03 9.60
C ASP A 91 -0.33 0.14 9.31
N ILE A 92 -0.79 1.07 8.47
CA ILE A 92 -0.08 2.31 8.18
C ILE A 92 -0.92 3.48 8.67
N GLU A 93 -0.34 4.32 9.54
CA GLU A 93 -0.96 5.55 10.01
C GLU A 93 -0.53 6.73 9.14
N HIS A 94 -1.49 7.44 8.55
CA HIS A 94 -1.23 8.63 7.74
C HIS A 94 -2.43 9.59 7.82
N ASP A 95 -2.16 10.88 8.05
CA ASP A 95 -3.17 11.95 8.19
C ASP A 95 -4.33 11.65 9.17
N GLY A 96 -4.01 10.91 10.23
CA GLY A 96 -4.99 10.53 11.25
C GLY A 96 -5.90 9.36 10.86
N CYS A 97 -5.70 8.79 9.68
CA CYS A 97 -6.34 7.56 9.20
C CYS A 97 -5.40 6.36 9.39
N THR A 98 -5.99 5.17 9.57
CA THR A 98 -5.27 3.90 9.64
C THR A 98 -5.67 3.03 8.46
N TYR A 99 -4.68 2.65 7.64
CA TYR A 99 -4.86 1.83 6.46
C TYR A 99 -4.41 0.40 6.75
N HIS A 100 -5.30 -0.56 6.52
CA HIS A 100 -5.09 -1.97 6.87
C HIS A 100 -4.67 -2.81 5.66
N PHE A 101 -3.52 -3.45 5.77
CA PHE A 101 -2.95 -4.32 4.74
C PHE A 101 -2.86 -5.77 5.22
N ASN A 102 -3.20 -6.71 4.34
CA ASN A 102 -2.94 -8.13 4.61
C ASN A 102 -1.42 -8.42 4.69
N ALA A 103 -1.07 -9.62 5.11
CA ALA A 103 0.32 -10.04 5.18
C ALA A 103 1.01 -10.01 3.80
N TYR A 104 2.26 -9.56 3.79
CA TYR A 104 3.15 -9.59 2.64
C TYR A 104 4.08 -10.78 2.69
N GLU A 105 4.41 -11.30 1.51
CA GLU A 105 5.50 -12.22 1.30
C GLU A 105 6.69 -11.45 0.72
N VAL A 106 7.82 -11.48 1.42
CA VAL A 106 9.06 -10.81 1.03
C VAL A 106 10.08 -11.88 0.68
N GLU A 107 10.50 -11.91 -0.58
CA GLU A 107 11.51 -12.83 -1.09
C GLU A 107 12.83 -12.09 -1.33
N ALA A 108 13.92 -12.57 -0.77
CA ALA A 108 15.28 -12.17 -1.09
C ALA A 108 15.95 -13.25 -1.93
N ASP A 109 16.15 -12.99 -3.22
CA ASP A 109 16.89 -13.86 -4.14
C ASP A 109 18.41 -13.68 -3.91
N LEU A 110 19.04 -14.72 -3.37
CA LEU A 110 20.45 -14.75 -2.98
C LEU A 110 21.39 -14.86 -4.18
N CYS A 111 20.89 -15.32 -5.34
CA CYS A 111 21.67 -15.45 -6.57
C CYS A 111 21.63 -14.17 -7.38
N GLN A 112 20.46 -13.55 -7.49
CA GLN A 112 20.27 -12.33 -8.27
C GLN A 112 20.53 -11.06 -7.46
N GLY A 113 20.56 -11.15 -6.13
CA GLY A 113 20.68 -9.97 -5.27
C GLY A 113 19.46 -9.05 -5.41
N LYS A 114 18.26 -9.63 -5.51
CA LYS A 114 17.00 -8.89 -5.72
C LYS A 114 16.02 -9.20 -4.61
N VAL A 115 15.18 -8.22 -4.30
CA VAL A 115 14.04 -8.38 -3.37
C VAL A 115 12.75 -8.33 -4.16
N ARG A 116 11.81 -9.21 -3.83
CA ARG A 116 10.45 -9.22 -4.34
C ARG A 116 9.46 -9.10 -3.20
N ILE A 117 8.35 -8.41 -3.43
CA ILE A 117 7.27 -8.26 -2.47
C ILE A 117 5.97 -8.69 -3.16
N SER A 118 5.19 -9.55 -2.54
CA SER A 118 3.88 -9.99 -3.02
C SER A 118 2.88 -10.13 -1.88
N GLY A 119 1.61 -10.39 -2.19
CA GLY A 119 0.54 -10.48 -1.19
C GLY A 119 -0.09 -9.11 -0.90
N GLY A 120 -0.37 -8.82 0.37
CA GLY A 120 -0.98 -7.55 0.77
C GLY A 120 -2.46 -7.42 0.40
N THR A 121 -2.96 -6.18 0.45
CA THR A 121 -4.30 -5.81 -0.01
C THR A 121 -4.16 -5.12 -1.36
N GLU A 122 -4.78 -5.67 -2.40
CA GLU A 122 -4.72 -5.10 -3.75
C GLU A 122 -5.73 -3.95 -3.91
N SER A 123 -5.29 -2.84 -4.51
CA SER A 123 -6.13 -1.74 -4.97
C SER A 123 -5.63 -1.27 -6.34
N ASN A 124 -6.47 -1.38 -7.37
CA ASN A 124 -6.19 -0.96 -8.75
C ASN A 124 -4.85 -1.45 -9.33
N GLY A 125 -4.46 -2.71 -9.10
CA GLY A 125 -3.20 -3.27 -9.58
C GLY A 125 -1.97 -2.90 -8.75
N TYR A 126 -2.16 -2.33 -7.55
CA TYR A 126 -1.10 -2.06 -6.59
C TYR A 126 -1.35 -2.80 -5.29
N ILE A 127 -0.30 -3.36 -4.68
CA ILE A 127 -0.40 -4.06 -3.39
C ILE A 127 0.08 -3.22 -2.21
N HIS A 128 0.76 -2.11 -2.51
CA HIS A 128 1.27 -1.11 -1.57
C HIS A 128 1.48 0.20 -2.35
N PRO A 129 1.44 1.39 -1.72
CA PRO A 129 1.65 2.66 -2.41
C PRO A 129 2.91 2.77 -3.29
N HIS A 130 3.95 2.01 -2.94
CA HIS A 130 5.25 1.96 -3.63
C HIS A 130 5.58 0.58 -4.24
N VAL A 131 4.60 -0.32 -4.34
CA VAL A 131 4.75 -1.67 -4.90
C VAL A 131 3.57 -2.00 -5.80
N THR A 132 3.85 -2.29 -7.06
CA THR A 132 2.82 -2.73 -8.01
C THR A 132 2.48 -4.21 -7.80
N ASP A 133 1.44 -4.70 -8.47
CA ASP A 133 1.10 -6.13 -8.53
C ASP A 133 2.24 -7.02 -9.08
N GLU A 134 3.07 -6.46 -9.97
CA GLU A 134 4.35 -7.04 -10.35
C GLU A 134 5.36 -7.04 -9.17
N SER A 135 5.54 -8.20 -8.55
CA SER A 135 6.35 -8.38 -7.32
C SER A 135 7.79 -7.82 -7.30
N THR A 136 8.37 -7.51 -8.46
CA THR A 136 9.72 -6.94 -8.59
C THR A 136 9.75 -5.42 -8.77
N ASN A 137 8.61 -4.81 -9.06
CA ASN A 137 8.52 -3.39 -9.36
C ASN A 137 8.23 -2.61 -8.06
N ILE A 138 9.31 -2.21 -7.41
CA ILE A 138 9.29 -1.59 -6.10
C ILE A 138 10.02 -0.24 -6.19
N CYS A 139 9.33 0.83 -5.85
CA CYS A 139 9.93 2.15 -5.71
C CYS A 139 10.60 2.25 -4.33
N TRP A 140 11.90 1.94 -4.26
CA TRP A 140 12.65 2.02 -3.01
C TRP A 140 13.04 3.46 -2.61
N GLY A 141 12.80 4.45 -3.47
CA GLY A 141 13.26 5.82 -3.27
C GLY A 141 14.73 5.88 -2.86
N ASN A 142 15.01 6.59 -1.76
CA ASN A 142 16.37 6.77 -1.25
C ASN A 142 16.99 5.51 -0.62
N ILE A 143 16.21 4.51 -0.19
CA ILE A 143 16.74 3.30 0.47
C ILE A 143 17.18 2.21 -0.53
N GLY A 144 16.93 2.37 -1.83
CA GLY A 144 17.21 1.35 -2.84
C GLY A 144 18.67 0.88 -2.87
N HIS A 145 19.62 1.81 -2.75
CA HIS A 145 21.05 1.47 -2.69
C HIS A 145 21.41 0.64 -1.44
N LEU A 146 20.75 0.91 -0.31
CA LEU A 146 20.96 0.16 0.92
C LEU A 146 20.37 -1.24 0.81
N VAL A 147 19.16 -1.38 0.25
CA VAL A 147 18.53 -2.68 -0.03
C VAL A 147 19.44 -3.54 -0.92
N GLN A 148 19.92 -2.98 -2.03
CA GLN A 148 20.84 -3.66 -2.94
C GLN A 148 22.16 -4.08 -2.26
N ARG A 149 22.72 -3.23 -1.40
CA ARG A 149 23.92 -3.58 -0.64
C ARG A 149 23.66 -4.73 0.33
N LEU A 150 22.60 -4.65 1.13
CA LEU A 150 22.30 -5.65 2.16
C LEU A 150 22.01 -7.02 1.54
N VAL A 151 21.26 -7.08 0.43
CA VAL A 151 21.01 -8.34 -0.28
C VAL A 151 22.28 -8.87 -0.94
N GLY A 152 23.13 -8.01 -1.51
CA GLY A 152 24.41 -8.40 -2.12
C GLY A 152 25.45 -8.90 -1.11
N GLU A 153 25.45 -8.36 0.11
CA GLU A 153 26.29 -8.80 1.23
C GLU A 153 25.73 -10.04 1.96
N LEU A 154 24.50 -10.46 1.60
CA LEU A 154 23.72 -11.49 2.27
C LEU A 154 23.49 -11.17 3.75
N ASP A 155 23.35 -9.89 4.09
CA ASP A 155 23.04 -9.41 5.43
C ASP A 155 21.52 -9.34 5.62
N LEU A 156 20.92 -10.53 5.72
CA LEU A 156 19.47 -10.69 5.60
C LEU A 156 18.71 -10.12 6.81
N PHE A 157 19.26 -10.17 8.01
CA PHE A 157 18.57 -9.66 9.19
C PHE A 157 18.22 -8.16 9.08
N PRO A 158 19.19 -7.25 8.86
CA PRO A 158 18.88 -5.84 8.65
C PRO A 158 18.13 -5.59 7.34
N LEU A 159 18.31 -6.43 6.31
CA LEU A 159 17.50 -6.35 5.08
C LEU A 159 16.01 -6.50 5.37
N PHE A 160 15.61 -7.58 6.06
CA PHE A 160 14.20 -7.83 6.38
C PHE A 160 13.66 -6.82 7.40
N GLN A 161 14.48 -6.29 8.31
CA GLN A 161 14.06 -5.17 9.16
C GLN A 161 13.75 -3.90 8.34
N LEU A 162 14.63 -3.57 7.38
CA LEU A 162 14.46 -2.41 6.52
C LEU A 162 13.23 -2.56 5.61
N VAL A 163 13.01 -3.75 5.04
CA VAL A 163 11.83 -4.00 4.19
C VAL A 163 10.55 -3.93 5.01
N HIS A 164 10.51 -4.51 6.22
CA HIS A 164 9.36 -4.37 7.10
C HIS A 164 9.10 -2.90 7.47
N GLN A 165 10.15 -2.13 7.78
CA GLN A 165 10.01 -0.70 8.04
C GLN A 165 9.42 0.02 6.82
N PHE A 166 9.94 -0.26 5.62
CA PHE A 166 9.42 0.29 4.37
C PHE A 166 7.92 -0.02 4.18
N LEU A 167 7.48 -1.25 4.46
CA LEU A 167 6.08 -1.66 4.33
C LEU A 167 5.15 -1.08 5.40
N THR A 168 5.70 -0.62 6.54
CA THR A 168 4.92 -0.08 7.67
C THR A 168 4.91 1.44 7.71
N THR A 169 5.57 2.10 6.76
CA THR A 169 5.65 3.56 6.69
C THR A 169 5.22 4.05 5.33
N TYR A 170 4.41 5.10 5.30
CA TYR A 170 4.06 5.78 4.05
C TYR A 170 4.97 6.99 3.81
N ASN A 171 5.31 7.19 2.54
CA ASN A 171 5.98 8.39 2.05
C ASN A 171 5.18 8.91 0.86
N GLU A 172 4.69 10.15 0.97
CA GLU A 172 3.92 10.84 -0.07
C GLU A 172 4.76 11.25 -1.28
N ALA A 173 6.10 11.21 -1.19
CA ALA A 173 6.96 11.53 -2.32
C ALA A 173 6.90 10.41 -3.37
N ASP A 174 6.32 10.72 -4.52
CA ASP A 174 6.27 9.90 -5.74
C ASP A 174 5.74 8.45 -5.56
N PRO A 175 4.60 8.23 -4.88
CA PRO A 175 3.97 6.90 -4.84
C PRO A 175 3.43 6.52 -6.22
N TYR A 176 3.42 5.22 -6.53
CA TYR A 176 2.66 4.73 -7.68
C TYR A 176 1.16 4.93 -7.47
N GLN A 177 0.70 4.75 -6.23
CA GLN A 177 -0.70 4.93 -5.84
C GLN A 177 -0.77 5.58 -4.46
N ARG A 178 -1.56 6.64 -4.36
CA ARG A 178 -1.90 7.29 -3.09
C ARG A 178 -2.51 6.31 -2.08
N ILE A 179 -2.10 6.40 -0.82
CA ILE A 179 -2.51 5.44 0.23
C ILE A 179 -4.01 5.48 0.52
N GLU A 180 -4.62 6.63 0.25
CA GLU A 180 -6.05 6.89 0.41
C GLU A 180 -6.91 5.91 -0.40
N LYS A 181 -6.40 5.35 -1.49
CA LYS A 181 -7.10 4.34 -2.31
C LYS A 181 -7.27 2.99 -1.63
N TRP A 182 -6.69 2.79 -0.45
CA TRP A 182 -6.97 1.65 0.43
C TRP A 182 -8.05 1.94 1.48
N ASP A 183 -8.60 3.16 1.54
CA ASP A 183 -9.83 3.44 2.29
C ASP A 183 -11.05 3.09 1.44
N PRO A 184 -11.92 2.15 1.87
CA PRO A 184 -13.16 1.82 1.16
C PRO A 184 -14.13 2.98 0.99
N ASN A 185 -13.99 4.05 1.79
CA ASN A 185 -14.81 5.25 1.70
C ASN A 185 -14.14 6.36 0.90
N TRP A 186 -12.95 6.12 0.36
CA TRP A 186 -12.30 7.07 -0.53
C TRP A 186 -13.14 7.22 -1.79
N ILE A 187 -13.58 8.45 -2.01
CA ILE A 187 -14.18 8.86 -3.26
C ILE A 187 -13.04 9.54 -4.00
N ASP A 188 -12.68 8.99 -5.16
CA ASP A 188 -11.87 9.73 -6.10
C ASP A 188 -12.64 11.02 -6.39
N GLU A 189 -12.14 12.14 -5.88
CA GLU A 189 -12.44 13.42 -6.49
C GLU A 189 -12.12 13.20 -7.96
N GLU A 190 -13.17 13.11 -8.78
CA GLU A 190 -13.07 12.90 -10.22
C GLU A 190 -11.87 13.72 -10.66
N GLU A 191 -10.84 13.03 -11.17
CA GLU A 191 -9.77 13.66 -11.94
C GLU A 191 -10.52 14.66 -12.79
N GLU A 192 -10.40 15.96 -12.46
CA GLU A 192 -11.11 17.01 -13.20
C GLU A 192 -10.71 16.68 -14.63
N GLU A 193 -11.64 16.09 -15.40
CA GLU A 193 -11.38 15.73 -16.79
C GLU A 193 -10.94 17.05 -17.37
N GLU A 194 -9.63 17.20 -17.62
CA GLU A 194 -9.09 18.43 -18.16
C GLU A 194 -9.99 18.75 -19.34
N PRO A 195 -10.69 19.91 -19.34
CA PRO A 195 -11.88 20.12 -20.13
C PRO A 195 -11.61 19.68 -21.56
N TYR A 196 -12.16 18.51 -21.91
CA TYR A 196 -11.79 17.79 -23.10
C TYR A 196 -12.26 18.60 -24.31
N CYS A 197 -11.33 19.32 -24.94
CA CYS A 197 -11.62 20.01 -26.19
C CYS A 197 -11.51 19.02 -27.34
N SER A 198 -12.65 18.48 -27.80
CA SER A 198 -12.68 17.56 -28.94
C SER A 198 -12.07 18.14 -30.22
N TRP A 199 -11.94 19.46 -30.31
CA TRP A 199 -11.34 20.16 -31.45
C TRP A 199 -9.81 20.12 -31.44
N CYS A 200 -9.16 20.13 -30.26
CA CYS A 200 -7.70 20.06 -30.16
C CYS A 200 -7.16 18.71 -30.65
N ASP A 201 -7.91 17.62 -30.46
CA ASP A 201 -7.52 16.26 -30.86
C ASP A 201 -7.67 16.05 -32.38
N ASP A 202 -8.72 16.61 -32.99
CA ASP A 202 -8.95 16.51 -34.44
C ASP A 202 -8.00 17.39 -35.28
N TYR A 203 -7.48 18.49 -34.71
CA TYR A 203 -6.66 19.47 -35.44
C TYR A 203 -5.21 19.63 -34.93
N GLY A 204 -4.82 18.91 -33.87
CA GLY A 204 -3.43 18.78 -33.43
C GLY A 204 -2.84 20.04 -32.76
N HIS A 205 -3.64 20.73 -31.94
CA HIS A 205 -3.19 21.88 -31.15
C HIS A 205 -2.72 21.45 -29.75
N GLU A 206 -1.70 22.13 -29.21
CA GLU A 206 -1.27 21.93 -27.82
C GLU A 206 -2.34 22.52 -26.87
N ILE A 207 -2.66 21.81 -25.78
CA ILE A 207 -3.71 22.14 -24.77
C ILE A 207 -3.62 23.58 -24.25
N CYS A 208 -2.45 24.22 -24.35
CA CYS A 208 -2.22 25.59 -23.88
C CYS A 208 -2.89 26.69 -24.71
N ASP A 209 -3.48 26.40 -25.87
CA ASP A 209 -4.22 27.37 -26.70
C ASP A 209 -5.75 27.32 -26.50
N CYS A 210 -6.25 26.50 -25.56
CA CYS A 210 -7.70 26.32 -25.32
C CYS A 210 -8.44 27.57 -24.83
N ASP A 211 -7.74 28.55 -24.24
CA ASP A 211 -8.33 29.83 -23.80
C ASP A 211 -8.89 30.66 -24.98
N GLN A 212 -8.54 30.30 -26.22
CA GLN A 212 -9.01 30.95 -27.45
C GLN A 212 -10.03 30.09 -28.22
N CYS A 213 -10.32 28.87 -27.76
CA CYS A 213 -11.24 27.96 -28.46
C CYS A 213 -12.68 28.18 -27.98
N TRP A 214 -13.38 29.15 -28.58
CA TRP A 214 -14.78 29.44 -28.25
C TRP A 214 -15.74 28.66 -29.18
N TRP A 215 -16.60 27.84 -28.58
CA TRP A 215 -17.68 27.15 -29.31
C TRP A 215 -18.85 28.10 -29.54
N CYS A 216 -19.12 28.45 -30.79
CA CYS A 216 -20.28 29.26 -31.12
C CYS A 216 -21.55 28.41 -31.25
N GLU A 217 -22.49 28.53 -30.32
CA GLU A 217 -23.77 27.80 -30.38
C GLU A 217 -24.61 28.12 -31.63
N HIS A 218 -24.46 29.31 -32.20
CA HIS A 218 -25.18 29.73 -33.41
C HIS A 218 -24.55 29.26 -34.71
N CYS A 219 -23.22 29.23 -34.75
CA CYS A 219 -22.45 28.89 -35.93
C CYS A 219 -22.13 27.36 -35.94
N GLN A 220 -22.31 26.63 -34.81
CA GLN A 220 -21.93 25.20 -34.59
C GLN A 220 -20.51 24.84 -35.06
N GLN A 221 -19.61 25.81 -34.96
CA GLN A 221 -18.22 25.73 -35.39
C GLN A 221 -17.35 26.43 -34.35
N TYR A 222 -16.15 25.91 -34.15
CA TYR A 222 -15.08 26.59 -33.44
C TYR A 222 -14.44 27.57 -34.43
N ASP A 223 -14.61 28.87 -34.21
CA ASP A 223 -14.05 29.90 -35.07
C ASP A 223 -13.54 31.06 -34.21
N ASP A 224 -12.53 31.77 -34.71
CA ASP A 224 -11.80 32.86 -34.05
C ASP A 224 -12.61 34.18 -34.04
N HIS A 225 -13.91 34.07 -33.79
CA HIS A 225 -14.85 35.18 -33.87
C HIS A 225 -15.41 35.47 -32.48
N ASP A 226 -15.24 36.70 -31.99
CA ASP A 226 -15.92 37.13 -30.77
C ASP A 226 -17.45 37.03 -30.93
N GLU A 227 -18.18 36.93 -29.81
CA GLU A 227 -19.65 36.88 -29.80
C GLU A 227 -20.30 38.07 -30.53
N GLU A 228 -19.58 39.18 -30.70
CA GLU A 228 -20.07 40.37 -31.40
C GLU A 228 -20.01 40.24 -32.93
N ASN A 229 -19.16 39.35 -33.45
CA ASN A 229 -18.90 39.19 -34.89
C ASN A 229 -19.30 37.81 -35.50
N CYS A 230 -20.03 36.90 -34.81
CA CYS A 230 -20.54 35.68 -35.50
C CYS A 230 -21.52 36.09 -36.63
N PRO A 231 -21.22 35.76 -37.89
CA PRO A 231 -22.01 36.19 -39.06
C PRO A 231 -23.43 35.62 -39.07
N ASN A 232 -23.69 34.58 -38.26
CA ASN A 232 -25.00 33.95 -38.09
C ASN A 232 -25.74 34.41 -36.83
N ARG A 233 -25.23 35.41 -36.08
CA ARG A 233 -25.94 35.97 -34.93
C ARG A 233 -27.26 36.59 -35.41
N PRO A 234 -28.43 36.22 -34.83
CA PRO A 234 -29.67 36.88 -35.15
C PRO A 234 -29.58 38.36 -34.76
N LYS A 235 -29.81 39.26 -35.71
CA LYS A 235 -29.83 40.70 -35.46
C LYS A 235 -30.99 40.99 -34.51
N GLU A 236 -30.66 41.39 -33.28
CA GLU A 236 -31.66 41.91 -32.34
C GLU A 236 -32.33 43.11 -33.01
N GLU A 237 -33.65 43.02 -33.22
CA GLU A 237 -34.44 44.13 -33.73
C GLU A 237 -34.34 45.29 -32.73
N GLU A 238 -33.70 46.39 -33.14
CA GLU A 238 -33.66 47.64 -32.38
C GLU A 238 -35.09 48.06 -32.02
N SER A 239 -35.46 47.91 -30.74
CA SER A 239 -36.70 48.45 -30.23
C SER A 239 -36.61 49.97 -30.24
N GLU A 240 -37.42 50.59 -31.10
CA GLU A 240 -37.60 52.03 -31.23
C GLU A 240 -37.93 52.71 -29.88
N GLU A 241 -36.93 53.25 -29.20
CA GLU A 241 -37.10 54.30 -28.17
C GLU A 241 -36.33 55.55 -28.58
N ALA A 242 -36.88 56.29 -29.54
CA ALA A 242 -36.44 57.65 -29.84
C ALA A 242 -37.59 58.51 -30.35
N HIS A 243 -38.40 59.07 -29.45
CA HIS A 243 -39.08 60.35 -29.67
C HIS A 243 -39.67 60.92 -28.38
N ALA A 244 -38.93 61.80 -27.69
CA ALA A 244 -39.48 62.95 -26.96
C ALA A 244 -38.37 63.83 -26.36
N VAL A 245 -37.62 64.57 -27.20
CA VAL A 245 -37.03 65.85 -26.76
C VAL A 245 -37.17 66.85 -27.91
N ALA A 246 -38.16 67.72 -27.81
CA ALA A 246 -38.27 68.93 -28.63
C ALA A 246 -38.62 70.12 -27.73
N GLU A 247 -37.53 70.76 -27.29
CA GLU A 247 -37.32 72.20 -27.23
C GLU A 247 -38.40 73.10 -26.61
N GLU A 248 -38.21 73.32 -25.31
CA GLU A 248 -38.51 74.56 -24.60
C GLU A 248 -37.53 75.67 -25.05
N GLN A 249 -37.82 76.38 -26.15
CA GLN A 249 -37.24 77.71 -26.45
C GLN A 249 -38.18 78.55 -27.32
N ALA A 250 -39.07 79.33 -26.71
CA ALA A 250 -39.58 80.60 -27.26
C ALA A 250 -40.23 81.42 -26.14
N ALA A 251 -39.41 82.29 -25.53
CA ALA A 251 -39.85 83.49 -24.83
C ALA A 251 -40.07 84.63 -25.83
#